data_AF-A0A8H6M338-F1
#
_entry.id   AF-A0A8H6M338-F1
#
_cell.length_a   1.000
_cell.length_b   1.000
_cell.length_c   1.000
_cell.angle_alpha   90.00
_cell.angle_beta   90.00
_cell.angle_gamma   90.00
#
_symmetry.space_group_name_H-M   'P 1'
#
loop_
_entity.id
_entity.type
_entity.pdbx_description
1 polymer ?
#
loop_
_entity_poly.entity_id
_entity_poly.type
_entity_poly.pdbx_seq_one_letter_code
_entity_poly.pdbx_strand_id
1 'polypeptide(L)'
;MHGLRMDECDYWENVKRNRNTFFQQYVDRFVLEMAMEEPNADKQKKILDLRLSETEWDRVRDFLSLLKIAETAQQAFSSETEPTLYNGLPALERLHKSWSSRADRPKYATFKPALEAAYEKIATYYSKTDMVDAYTMSMILDPSSKTNHFQKHWGQDLELEVRRDAERVTSLSFGGWICTETQCPPPLTTSASNSRLDDVLSDDEDDSTTTSTQPAATVDKPWLPEFNAYMDGSDVRPEGQSMVAWWVLHANRLPVWASLARDYLAIMASS
;
A
#
# COMPACT_ATOMS: atom_id res chain seq x y z
N MET A 1 -33.81 20.68 29.26
CA MET A 1 -32.97 20.81 28.05
C MET A 1 -32.36 19.44 27.76
N HIS A 2 -32.97 18.67 26.87
CA HIS A 2 -32.42 17.39 26.42
C HIS A 2 -32.06 17.56 24.94
N GLY A 3 -30.79 17.87 24.69
CA GLY A 3 -30.23 17.83 23.35
C GLY A 3 -30.00 16.37 22.97
N LEU A 4 -30.74 15.90 21.97
CA LEU A 4 -30.52 14.61 21.34
C LEU A 4 -29.09 14.61 20.77
N ARG A 5 -28.24 13.77 21.35
CA ARG A 5 -26.91 13.48 20.83
C ARG A 5 -27.12 12.64 19.57
N MET A 6 -27.04 13.30 18.41
CA MET A 6 -27.10 12.65 17.12
C MET A 6 -25.84 11.80 16.95
N ASP A 7 -25.99 10.51 16.64
CA ASP A 7 -24.87 9.62 16.40
C ASP A 7 -24.04 10.14 15.22
N GLU A 8 -22.71 9.96 15.28
CA GLU A 8 -21.78 10.52 14.30
C GLU A 8 -22.08 10.02 12.87
N CYS A 9 -22.56 8.78 12.75
CA CYS A 9 -23.12 8.24 11.51
C CYS A 9 -24.34 9.02 11.00
N ASP A 10 -25.31 9.33 11.86
CA ASP A 10 -26.53 10.08 11.49
C ASP A 10 -26.22 11.52 11.09
N TYR A 11 -25.21 12.13 11.73
CA TYR A 11 -24.72 13.45 11.35
C TYR A 11 -24.11 13.44 9.95
N TRP A 12 -23.22 12.49 9.66
CA TRP A 12 -22.59 12.39 8.34
C TRP A 12 -23.58 11.96 7.25
N GLU A 13 -24.61 11.18 7.57
CA GLU A 13 -25.71 10.88 6.65
C GLU A 13 -26.57 12.11 6.36
N ASN A 14 -26.91 12.91 7.37
CA ASN A 14 -27.63 14.17 7.16
C ASN A 14 -26.83 15.20 6.36
N VAL A 15 -25.53 15.35 6.63
CA VAL A 15 -24.66 16.25 5.85
C VAL A 15 -24.59 15.81 4.38
N LYS A 16 -24.52 14.50 4.10
CA LYS A 16 -24.54 13.96 2.72
C LYS A 16 -25.90 14.17 2.05
N ARG A 17 -26.99 13.94 2.79
CA ARG A 17 -28.35 14.15 2.31
C ARG A 17 -28.56 15.61 1.91
N ASN A 18 -28.12 16.54 2.76
CA ASN A 18 -28.18 17.98 2.53
C ASN A 18 -27.31 18.43 1.34
N ARG A 19 -26.09 17.89 1.18
CA ARG A 19 -25.25 18.16 0.00
C ARG A 19 -25.88 17.67 -1.31
N ASN A 20 -26.48 16.48 -1.30
CA ASN A 20 -27.13 15.93 -2.50
C ASN A 20 -28.38 16.71 -2.90
N THR A 21 -29.22 17.14 -1.94
CA THR A 21 -30.36 18.00 -2.22
C THR A 21 -29.93 19.37 -2.76
N PHE A 22 -28.80 19.89 -2.28
CA PHE A 22 -28.25 21.16 -2.75
C PHE A 22 -27.76 21.06 -4.20
N PHE A 23 -27.07 19.96 -4.54
CA PHE A 23 -26.62 19.72 -5.92
C PHE A 23 -27.79 19.56 -6.90
N GLN A 24 -28.85 18.83 -6.51
CA GLN A 24 -30.07 18.70 -7.31
C GLN A 24 -30.70 20.07 -7.61
N GLN A 25 -30.79 20.95 -6.60
CA GLN A 25 -31.32 22.30 -6.77
C GLN A 25 -30.51 23.15 -7.75
N TYR A 26 -29.17 23.03 -7.75
CA TYR A 26 -28.34 23.76 -8.70
C TYR A 26 -28.48 23.26 -10.13
N VAL A 27 -28.52 21.94 -10.33
CA VAL A 27 -28.71 21.37 -11.67
C VAL A 27 -30.07 21.78 -12.22
N ASP A 28 -31.13 21.68 -11.41
CA ASP A 28 -32.46 22.13 -11.80
C ASP A 28 -32.50 23.63 -12.10
N ARG A 29 -31.86 24.45 -11.26
CA ARG A 29 -31.78 25.90 -11.45
C ARG A 29 -31.05 26.25 -12.75
N PHE A 30 -29.93 25.60 -13.01
CA PHE A 30 -29.14 25.80 -14.23
C PHE A 30 -29.95 25.46 -15.49
N VAL A 31 -30.66 24.33 -15.49
CA VAL A 31 -31.51 23.95 -16.63
C VAL A 31 -32.64 24.95 -16.84
N LEU A 32 -33.25 25.45 -15.75
CA LEU A 32 -34.28 26.50 -15.82
C LEU A 32 -33.74 27.80 -16.40
N GLU A 33 -32.56 28.25 -15.97
CA GLU A 33 -31.93 29.47 -16.48
C GLU A 33 -31.60 29.35 -17.96
N MET A 34 -31.01 28.23 -18.41
CA MET A 34 -30.78 27.99 -19.83
C MET A 34 -32.07 27.97 -20.64
N ALA A 35 -33.15 27.40 -20.10
CA ALA A 35 -34.45 27.40 -20.78
C ALA A 35 -35.05 28.80 -20.89
N MET A 36 -34.85 29.68 -19.89
CA MET A 36 -35.34 31.06 -19.92
C MET A 36 -34.62 31.92 -20.97
N GLU A 37 -33.36 31.63 -21.25
CA GLU A 37 -32.55 32.35 -22.25
C GLU A 37 -32.79 31.86 -23.69
N GLU A 38 -33.43 30.71 -23.89
CA GLU A 38 -33.71 30.15 -25.23
C GLU A 38 -35.02 30.72 -25.82
N PRO A 39 -34.96 31.52 -26.90
CA PRO A 39 -36.14 32.16 -27.48
C PRO A 39 -37.02 31.19 -28.29
N ASN A 40 -36.48 30.06 -28.76
CA ASN A 40 -37.25 29.10 -29.52
C ASN A 40 -38.01 28.14 -28.58
N ALA A 41 -39.34 28.16 -28.63
CA ALA A 41 -40.20 27.36 -27.76
C ALA A 41 -39.95 25.85 -27.82
N ASP A 42 -39.65 25.30 -29.01
CA ASP A 42 -39.36 23.86 -29.16
C ASP A 42 -38.02 23.49 -28.53
N LYS A 43 -37.02 24.37 -28.63
CA LYS A 43 -35.71 24.17 -27.98
C LYS A 43 -35.79 24.37 -26.47
N GLN A 44 -36.51 25.40 -26.02
CA GLN A 44 -36.78 25.65 -24.60
C GLN A 44 -37.43 24.42 -23.95
N LYS A 45 -38.44 23.83 -24.59
CA LYS A 45 -39.07 22.60 -24.11
C LYS A 45 -38.05 21.45 -24.00
N LYS A 46 -37.23 21.24 -25.02
CA LYS A 46 -36.16 20.22 -24.98
C LYS A 46 -35.17 20.44 -23.86
N ILE A 47 -34.84 21.70 -23.53
CA ILE A 47 -33.96 22.02 -22.39
C ILE A 47 -34.64 21.66 -21.07
N LEU A 48 -35.92 22.02 -20.89
CA LEU A 48 -36.67 21.66 -19.68
C LEU A 48 -36.80 20.14 -19.51
N ASP A 49 -36.94 19.41 -20.62
CA ASP A 49 -36.97 17.93 -20.63
C ASP A 49 -35.63 17.29 -20.20
N LEU A 50 -34.53 18.06 -20.10
CA LEU A 50 -33.24 17.58 -19.54
C LEU A 50 -33.24 17.50 -18.01
N ARG A 51 -34.27 18.01 -17.33
CA ARG A 51 -34.38 17.88 -15.88
C ARG A 51 -34.58 16.41 -15.52
N LEU A 52 -33.71 15.93 -14.65
CA LEU A 52 -33.81 14.58 -14.11
C LEU A 52 -35.05 14.47 -13.23
N SER A 53 -35.84 13.43 -13.47
CA SER A 53 -36.94 13.03 -12.59
C SER A 53 -36.41 12.56 -11.24
N GLU A 54 -37.27 12.49 -10.22
CA GLU A 54 -36.87 11.97 -8.90
C GLU A 54 -36.34 10.53 -8.98
N THR A 55 -36.90 9.71 -9.87
CA THR A 55 -36.42 8.34 -10.11
C THR A 55 -35.03 8.30 -10.75
N GLU A 56 -34.68 9.27 -11.58
CA GLU A 56 -33.34 9.37 -12.15
C GLU A 56 -32.35 9.90 -11.11
N TRP A 57 -32.77 10.83 -10.26
CA TRP A 57 -31.97 11.26 -9.11
C TRP A 57 -31.70 10.11 -8.13
N ASP A 58 -32.68 9.23 -7.88
CA ASP A 58 -32.46 7.99 -7.12
C ASP A 58 -31.39 7.12 -7.77
N ARG A 59 -31.44 6.93 -9.10
CA ARG A 59 -30.40 6.19 -9.83
C ARG A 59 -29.03 6.86 -9.70
N VAL A 60 -28.95 8.19 -9.78
CA VAL A 60 -27.70 8.94 -9.58
C VAL A 60 -27.17 8.73 -8.16
N ARG A 61 -28.03 8.78 -7.13
CA ARG A 61 -27.65 8.52 -5.74
C ARG A 61 -27.08 7.11 -5.56
N ASP A 62 -27.70 6.12 -6.20
CA ASP A 62 -27.24 4.75 -6.15
C ASP A 62 -25.91 4.57 -6.88
N PHE A 63 -25.74 5.21 -8.04
CA PHE A 63 -24.47 5.23 -8.76
C PHE A 63 -23.34 5.88 -7.94
N LEU A 64 -23.59 7.04 -7.32
CA LEU A 64 -22.63 7.71 -6.43
C LEU A 64 -22.25 6.81 -5.24
N SER A 65 -23.20 6.04 -4.72
CA SER A 65 -22.93 5.08 -3.64
C SER A 65 -21.99 3.94 -4.08
N LEU A 66 -22.01 3.56 -5.36
CA LEU A 66 -21.09 2.58 -5.95
C LEU A 66 -19.72 3.20 -6.24
N LEU A 67 -19.69 4.43 -6.77
CA LEU A 67 -18.45 5.17 -7.05
C LEU A 67 -17.64 5.45 -5.78
N LYS A 68 -18.30 5.70 -4.66
CA LYS A 68 -17.62 5.90 -3.37
C LYS A 68 -16.76 4.70 -2.96
N ILE A 69 -17.13 3.49 -3.39
CA ILE A 69 -16.36 2.27 -3.12
C ILE A 69 -15.07 2.30 -3.95
N ALA A 70 -15.14 2.70 -5.22
CA ALA A 70 -13.97 2.91 -6.06
C ALA A 70 -13.08 4.03 -5.52
N GLU A 71 -13.66 5.15 -5.08
CA GLU A 71 -12.93 6.26 -4.45
C GLU A 71 -12.15 5.77 -3.21
N THR A 72 -12.78 4.97 -2.36
CA THR A 72 -12.13 4.41 -1.17
C THR A 72 -10.97 3.48 -1.55
N ALA A 73 -11.14 2.65 -2.58
CA ALA A 73 -10.07 1.80 -3.08
C ALA A 73 -8.94 2.63 -3.70
N GLN A 74 -9.29 3.65 -4.50
CA GLN A 74 -8.34 4.57 -5.11
C GLN A 74 -7.48 5.27 -4.06
N GLN A 75 -8.11 5.80 -3.02
CA GLN A 75 -7.42 6.49 -1.94
C GLN A 75 -6.41 5.59 -1.21
N ALA A 76 -6.64 4.27 -1.16
CA ALA A 76 -5.71 3.32 -0.57
C ALA A 76 -4.40 3.19 -1.36
N PHE A 77 -4.39 3.55 -2.64
CA PHE A 77 -3.19 3.59 -3.49
C PHE A 77 -2.48 4.94 -3.46
N SER A 78 -3.06 5.95 -2.81
CA SER A 78 -2.59 7.34 -2.88
C SER A 78 -2.10 7.82 -1.52
N SER A 79 -0.80 8.07 -1.42
CA SER A 79 -0.15 8.75 -0.31
C SER A 79 1.06 9.52 -0.85
N GLU A 80 1.35 10.68 -0.26
CA GLU A 80 2.54 11.46 -0.60
C GLU A 80 3.75 11.07 0.25
N THR A 81 3.51 10.48 1.43
CA THR A 81 4.54 10.32 2.48
C THR A 81 4.72 8.88 2.94
N GLU A 82 3.82 7.98 2.57
CA GLU A 82 3.85 6.58 3.01
C GLU A 82 3.87 5.62 1.81
N PRO A 83 4.52 4.45 1.97
CA PRO A 83 4.40 3.37 1.00
C PRO A 83 2.93 3.02 0.75
N THR A 84 2.57 2.67 -0.48
CA THR A 84 1.17 2.40 -0.84
C THR A 84 0.96 1.02 -1.44
N LEU A 85 2.00 0.37 -1.95
CA LEU A 85 1.87 -0.93 -2.62
C LEU A 85 1.28 -2.02 -1.72
N TYR A 86 1.62 -2.01 -0.43
CA TYR A 86 1.11 -3.00 0.54
C TYR A 86 -0.42 -2.94 0.71
N ASN A 87 -1.04 -1.79 0.41
CA ASN A 87 -2.50 -1.65 0.44
C ASN A 87 -3.18 -2.19 -0.82
N GLY A 88 -2.41 -2.51 -1.87
CA GLY A 88 -2.96 -2.72 -3.19
C GLY A 88 -3.82 -3.98 -3.32
N LEU A 89 -3.28 -5.14 -2.94
CA LEU A 89 -4.05 -6.39 -2.93
C LEU A 89 -5.28 -6.29 -2.01
N PRO A 90 -5.16 -5.84 -0.74
CA PRO A 90 -6.34 -5.64 0.12
C PRO A 90 -7.40 -4.69 -0.47
N ALA A 91 -6.98 -3.62 -1.16
CA ALA A 91 -7.91 -2.68 -1.79
C ALA A 91 -8.66 -3.32 -2.96
N LEU A 92 -7.96 -4.05 -3.83
CA LEU A 92 -8.56 -4.78 -4.96
C LEU A 92 -9.54 -5.86 -4.48
N GLU A 93 -9.17 -6.65 -3.49
CA GLU A 93 -10.03 -7.69 -2.91
C GLU A 93 -11.30 -7.10 -2.29
N ARG A 94 -11.17 -6.01 -1.52
CA ARG A 94 -12.32 -5.31 -0.93
C ARG A 94 -13.23 -4.73 -2.00
N LEU A 95 -12.67 -4.14 -3.05
CA LEU A 95 -13.43 -3.57 -4.16
C LEU A 95 -14.19 -4.68 -4.91
N HIS A 96 -13.50 -5.77 -5.26
CA HIS A 96 -14.09 -6.95 -5.90
C HIS A 96 -15.27 -7.49 -5.08
N LYS A 97 -15.04 -7.78 -3.79
CA LYS A 97 -16.08 -8.30 -2.88
C LYS A 97 -17.26 -7.32 -2.72
N SER A 98 -16.99 -6.03 -2.67
CA SER A 98 -18.02 -5.01 -2.49
C SER A 98 -18.91 -4.87 -3.72
N TRP A 99 -18.35 -4.95 -4.92
CA TRP A 99 -19.11 -4.86 -6.16
C TRP A 99 -19.82 -6.17 -6.51
N SER A 100 -19.18 -7.33 -6.34
CA SER A 100 -19.84 -8.62 -6.57
C SER A 100 -21.06 -8.80 -5.66
N SER A 101 -20.93 -8.54 -4.36
CA SER A 101 -22.06 -8.62 -3.41
C SER A 101 -23.16 -7.57 -3.63
N ARG A 102 -22.91 -6.54 -4.45
CA ARG A 102 -23.91 -5.52 -4.82
C ARG A 102 -24.59 -5.83 -6.14
N ALA A 103 -23.93 -6.54 -7.05
CA ALA A 103 -24.53 -7.00 -8.31
C ALA A 103 -25.79 -7.85 -8.07
N ASP A 104 -25.83 -8.60 -6.96
CA ASP A 104 -26.97 -9.44 -6.60
C ASP A 104 -28.10 -8.70 -5.85
N ARG A 105 -27.90 -7.43 -5.48
CA ARG A 105 -28.91 -6.69 -4.70
C ARG A 105 -29.95 -6.09 -5.65
N PRO A 106 -31.26 -6.23 -5.37
CA PRO A 106 -32.33 -5.64 -6.18
C PRO A 106 -32.17 -4.13 -6.37
N LYS A 107 -31.64 -3.44 -5.35
CA LYS A 107 -31.33 -2.01 -5.38
C LYS A 107 -30.43 -1.61 -6.56
N TYR A 108 -29.46 -2.44 -6.93
CA TYR A 108 -28.48 -2.13 -7.98
C TYR A 108 -28.75 -2.91 -9.27
N ALA A 109 -29.96 -3.44 -9.47
CA ALA A 109 -30.30 -4.27 -10.62
C ALA A 109 -29.99 -3.58 -11.97
N THR A 110 -30.23 -2.27 -12.08
CA THR A 110 -29.92 -1.48 -13.28
C THR A 110 -28.42 -1.40 -13.58
N PHE A 111 -27.56 -1.52 -12.55
CA PHE A 111 -26.10 -1.47 -12.68
C PHE A 111 -25.46 -2.85 -12.76
N LYS A 112 -26.24 -3.94 -12.66
CA LYS A 112 -25.70 -5.30 -12.62
C LYS A 112 -24.72 -5.60 -13.78
N PRO A 113 -25.05 -5.34 -15.06
CA PRO A 113 -24.11 -5.62 -16.15
C PRO A 113 -22.79 -4.85 -16.03
N ALA A 114 -22.84 -3.61 -15.53
CA ALA A 114 -21.64 -2.80 -15.31
C ALA A 114 -20.82 -3.31 -14.11
N LEU A 115 -21.48 -3.75 -13.04
CA LEU A 115 -20.82 -4.32 -11.87
C LEU A 115 -20.14 -5.65 -12.20
N GLU A 116 -20.80 -6.50 -13.00
CA GLU A 116 -20.23 -7.76 -13.51
C GLU A 116 -18.95 -7.52 -14.30
N ALA A 117 -19.02 -6.65 -15.31
CA ALA A 117 -17.83 -6.26 -16.07
C ALA A 117 -16.74 -5.64 -15.19
N ALA A 118 -17.12 -4.85 -14.17
CA ALA A 118 -16.17 -4.19 -13.29
C ALA A 118 -15.42 -5.16 -12.36
N TYR A 119 -16.11 -6.09 -11.68
CA TYR A 119 -15.43 -7.03 -10.81
C TYR A 119 -14.65 -8.09 -11.61
N GLU A 120 -15.10 -8.49 -12.81
CA GLU A 120 -14.30 -9.35 -13.70
C GLU A 120 -12.99 -8.66 -14.12
N LYS A 121 -13.06 -7.35 -14.40
CA LYS A 121 -11.87 -6.57 -14.70
C LYS A 121 -10.92 -6.52 -13.51
N ILE A 122 -11.43 -6.36 -12.29
CA ILE A 122 -10.62 -6.41 -11.07
C ILE A 122 -9.97 -7.78 -10.90
N ALA A 123 -10.71 -8.88 -11.11
CA ALA A 123 -10.16 -10.23 -11.06
C ALA A 123 -8.99 -10.42 -12.06
N THR A 124 -9.11 -9.83 -13.26
CA THR A 124 -8.03 -9.83 -14.26
C THR A 124 -6.80 -9.05 -13.80
N TYR A 125 -6.96 -7.94 -13.08
CA TYR A 125 -5.83 -7.18 -12.52
C TYR A 125 -5.22 -7.94 -11.34
N TYR A 126 -6.05 -8.52 -10.48
CA TYR A 126 -5.61 -9.33 -9.35
C TYR A 126 -4.74 -10.51 -9.80
N SER A 127 -5.15 -11.24 -10.85
CA SER A 127 -4.34 -12.34 -11.40
C SER A 127 -3.02 -11.89 -12.01
N LYS A 128 -2.89 -10.61 -12.41
CA LYS A 128 -1.62 -10.05 -12.89
C LYS A 128 -0.72 -9.61 -11.73
N THR A 129 -1.29 -9.23 -10.59
CA THR A 129 -0.53 -8.85 -9.39
C THR A 129 -0.06 -10.05 -8.59
N ASP A 130 -0.77 -11.18 -8.67
CA ASP A 130 -0.39 -12.48 -8.07
C ASP A 130 0.98 -12.99 -8.57
N MET A 131 1.37 -12.58 -9.78
CA MET A 131 2.64 -12.97 -10.41
C MET A 131 3.83 -12.06 -10.05
N VAL A 132 3.63 -11.01 -9.26
CA VAL A 132 4.66 -10.00 -8.98
C VAL A 132 4.98 -9.99 -7.50
N ASP A 133 6.16 -10.53 -7.15
CA ASP A 133 6.73 -10.57 -5.80
C ASP A 133 6.62 -9.22 -5.05
N ALA A 134 6.55 -8.10 -5.77
CA ALA A 134 6.48 -6.77 -5.17
C ALA A 134 5.26 -6.53 -4.27
N TYR A 135 4.08 -7.02 -4.65
CA TYR A 135 2.89 -6.82 -3.81
C TYR A 135 3.01 -7.63 -2.52
N THR A 136 3.30 -8.92 -2.63
CA THR A 136 3.42 -9.82 -1.48
C THR A 136 4.58 -9.42 -0.58
N MET A 137 5.75 -9.08 -1.13
CA MET A 137 6.89 -8.58 -0.37
C MET A 137 6.58 -7.27 0.35
N SER A 138 5.94 -6.30 -0.31
CA SER A 138 5.57 -5.03 0.34
C SER A 138 4.63 -5.23 1.55
N MET A 139 3.76 -6.25 1.50
CA MET A 139 2.88 -6.61 2.61
C MET A 139 3.61 -7.33 3.74
N ILE A 140 4.54 -8.23 3.39
CA ILE A 140 5.39 -8.93 4.38
C ILE A 140 6.25 -7.92 5.14
N LEU A 141 6.71 -6.87 4.47
CA LEU A 141 7.54 -5.81 5.04
C LEU A 141 6.80 -4.90 6.04
N ASP A 142 5.48 -5.05 6.21
CA ASP A 142 4.79 -4.46 7.35
C ASP A 142 4.98 -5.35 8.60
N PRO A 143 5.72 -4.90 9.64
CA PRO A 143 5.98 -5.70 10.83
C PRO A 143 4.70 -6.12 11.58
N SER A 144 3.63 -5.31 11.48
CA SER A 144 2.38 -5.56 12.19
C SER A 144 1.50 -6.61 11.50
N SER A 145 1.62 -6.77 10.18
CA SER A 145 0.83 -7.75 9.45
C SER A 145 1.63 -8.95 8.96
N LYS A 146 2.86 -8.78 8.48
CA LYS A 146 3.67 -9.85 7.87
C LYS A 146 2.82 -10.72 6.94
N THR A 147 2.61 -12.00 7.29
CA THR A 147 1.79 -12.94 6.51
C THR A 147 0.35 -13.09 7.00
N ASN A 148 -0.07 -12.35 8.04
CA ASN A 148 -1.42 -12.44 8.65
C ASN A 148 -2.53 -12.22 7.62
N HIS A 149 -2.31 -11.35 6.62
CA HIS A 149 -3.28 -11.15 5.55
C HIS A 149 -3.49 -12.44 4.73
N PHE A 150 -2.40 -13.06 4.25
CA PHE A 150 -2.45 -14.27 3.45
C PHE A 150 -3.05 -15.44 4.24
N GLN A 151 -2.64 -15.61 5.50
CA GLN A 151 -3.21 -16.64 6.37
C GLN A 151 -4.73 -16.52 6.50
N LYS A 152 -5.22 -15.28 6.64
CA LYS A 152 -6.64 -15.01 6.84
C LYS A 152 -7.47 -15.10 5.56
N HIS A 153 -6.91 -14.68 4.43
CA HIS A 153 -7.67 -14.47 3.19
C HIS A 153 -7.43 -15.54 2.13
N TRP A 154 -6.23 -16.14 2.08
CA TRP A 154 -5.81 -17.08 1.05
C TRP A 154 -5.67 -18.52 1.58
N GLY A 155 -5.52 -18.67 2.90
CA GLY A 155 -5.35 -19.96 3.55
C GLY A 155 -3.88 -20.37 3.68
N GLN A 156 -3.64 -21.48 4.37
CA GLN A 156 -2.30 -21.88 4.80
C GLN A 156 -1.39 -22.27 3.64
N ASP A 157 -1.90 -22.97 2.62
CA ASP A 157 -1.07 -23.44 1.50
C ASP A 157 -0.47 -22.28 0.70
N LEU A 158 -1.27 -21.25 0.42
CA LEU A 158 -0.83 -20.05 -0.28
C LEU A 158 0.03 -19.15 0.60
N GLU A 159 -0.21 -19.10 1.92
CA GLU A 159 0.67 -18.41 2.84
C GLU A 159 2.08 -19.03 2.88
N LEU A 160 2.17 -20.36 2.87
CA LEU A 160 3.44 -21.08 2.79
C LEU A 160 4.17 -20.82 1.47
N GLU A 161 3.44 -20.67 0.37
CA GLU A 161 4.01 -20.27 -0.93
C GLU A 161 4.60 -18.86 -0.87
N VAL A 162 3.84 -17.89 -0.37
CA VAL A 162 4.31 -16.51 -0.18
C VAL A 162 5.56 -16.47 0.72
N ARG A 163 5.58 -17.27 1.80
CA ARG A 163 6.75 -17.38 2.69
C ARG A 163 7.97 -17.97 1.98
N ARG A 164 7.77 -18.96 1.11
CA ARG A 164 8.84 -19.58 0.30
C ARG A 164 9.42 -18.60 -0.70
N ASP A 165 8.59 -17.81 -1.36
CA ASP A 165 9.03 -16.76 -2.28
C ASP A 165 9.78 -15.65 -1.55
N ALA A 166 9.32 -15.27 -0.37
CA ALA A 166 10.06 -14.34 0.49
C ALA A 166 11.45 -14.88 0.87
N GLU A 167 11.57 -16.15 1.27
CA GLU A 167 12.88 -16.78 1.56
C GLU A 167 13.80 -16.73 0.33
N ARG A 168 13.27 -17.03 -0.85
CA ARG A 168 14.01 -16.97 -2.12
C ARG A 168 14.52 -15.55 -2.39
N VAL A 169 13.67 -14.53 -2.23
CA VAL A 169 14.05 -13.12 -2.42
C VAL A 169 15.12 -12.70 -1.40
N THR A 170 14.97 -13.05 -0.12
CA THR A 170 15.97 -12.76 0.92
C THR A 170 17.31 -13.43 0.63
N SER A 171 17.30 -14.69 0.17
CA SER A 171 18.52 -15.42 -0.21
C SER A 171 19.28 -14.71 -1.35
N LEU A 172 18.56 -14.28 -2.39
CA LEU A 172 19.14 -13.54 -3.52
C LEU A 172 19.74 -12.19 -3.08
N SER A 173 19.00 -11.43 -2.27
CA SER A 173 19.47 -10.13 -1.76
C SER A 173 20.70 -10.27 -0.86
N PHE A 174 20.74 -11.30 -0.02
CA PHE A 174 21.91 -11.59 0.81
C PHE A 174 23.16 -11.92 -0.04
N GLY A 175 23.01 -12.75 -1.08
CA GLY A 175 24.10 -13.04 -2.01
C GLY A 175 24.62 -11.80 -2.75
N GLY A 176 23.72 -10.92 -3.19
CA GLY A 176 24.10 -9.64 -3.79
C GLY A 176 24.82 -8.70 -2.81
N TRP A 177 24.38 -8.68 -1.56
CA TRP A 177 24.98 -7.87 -0.51
C TRP A 177 26.43 -8.30 -0.21
N ILE A 178 26.69 -9.60 -0.01
CA ILE A 178 28.05 -10.12 0.19
C ILE A 178 28.96 -9.78 -1.01
N CYS A 179 28.49 -9.98 -2.23
CA CYS A 179 29.27 -9.67 -3.44
C CYS A 179 29.66 -8.18 -3.53
N THR A 180 28.81 -7.28 -3.02
CA THR A 180 29.05 -5.84 -3.02
C THR A 180 30.02 -5.43 -1.91
N GLU A 181 29.89 -6.02 -0.72
CA GLU A 181 30.77 -5.77 0.43
C GLU A 181 32.19 -6.29 0.19
N THR A 182 32.34 -7.40 -0.55
CA THR A 182 33.63 -7.98 -0.92
C THR A 182 34.34 -7.20 -2.05
N GLN A 183 33.67 -6.28 -2.74
CA GLN A 183 34.22 -5.51 -3.87
C GLN A 183 34.69 -4.08 -3.54
N CYS A 184 34.78 -3.69 -2.26
CA CYS A 184 35.44 -2.43 -1.90
C CYS A 184 36.94 -2.48 -2.25
N PRO A 185 37.48 -1.57 -3.10
CA PRO A 185 38.92 -1.37 -3.15
C PRO A 185 39.42 -0.88 -1.78
N PRO A 186 40.69 -1.19 -1.40
CA PRO A 186 41.24 -0.73 -0.13
C PRO A 186 41.12 0.79 -0.01
N PRO A 187 40.91 1.34 1.19
CA PRO A 187 40.64 2.76 1.37
C PRO A 187 41.78 3.58 0.75
N LEU A 188 41.41 4.45 -0.19
CA LEU A 188 42.29 5.48 -0.73
C LEU A 188 42.84 6.27 0.46
N THR A 189 44.16 6.24 0.57
CA THR A 189 44.93 6.99 1.54
C THR A 189 44.50 8.46 1.48
N THR A 190 43.97 8.97 2.59
CA THR A 190 43.79 10.40 2.80
C THR A 190 45.13 11.09 2.63
N SER A 191 45.26 11.90 1.59
CA SER A 191 46.35 12.85 1.39
C SER A 191 46.28 13.91 2.50
N ALA A 192 47.03 13.66 3.58
CA ALA A 192 47.25 14.64 4.62
C ALA A 192 48.22 15.71 4.14
N SER A 193 47.76 16.95 4.22
CA SER A 193 48.52 18.18 4.09
C SER A 193 49.62 18.27 5.17
N ASN A 194 50.78 18.78 4.75
CA ASN A 194 52.00 18.91 5.55
C ASN A 194 51.82 19.73 6.84
N SER A 195 52.30 19.19 7.97
CA SER A 195 53.06 19.96 8.96
C SER A 195 54.10 19.07 9.65
N ARG A 196 55.36 19.51 9.63
CA ARG A 196 56.56 18.84 10.15
C ARG A 196 56.79 19.11 11.65
N LEU A 197 57.66 18.26 12.22
CA LEU A 197 58.46 18.36 13.47
C LEU A 197 57.74 17.78 14.72
N ASP A 198 58.29 16.88 15.53
CA ASP A 198 59.63 16.28 15.65
C ASP A 198 59.58 14.93 16.40
N ASP A 199 60.70 14.22 16.25
CA ASP A 199 61.25 12.96 16.74
C ASP A 199 61.18 12.67 18.27
N VAL A 200 61.14 11.38 18.66
CA VAL A 200 62.08 10.67 19.60
C VAL A 200 61.48 9.33 20.12
N LEU A 201 62.02 8.22 19.60
CA LEU A 201 62.45 6.91 20.17
C LEU A 201 61.72 6.22 21.37
N SER A 202 61.34 4.94 21.18
CA SER A 202 61.47 3.77 22.12
C SER A 202 60.80 2.53 21.48
N ASP A 203 61.52 1.58 20.86
CA ASP A 203 62.24 0.38 21.36
C ASP A 203 61.35 -0.84 21.74
N ASP A 204 61.81 -2.01 21.30
CA ASP A 204 61.15 -3.32 21.04
C ASP A 204 60.46 -4.02 22.24
N GLU A 205 59.53 -4.96 21.95
CA GLU A 205 59.59 -6.39 22.33
C GLU A 205 58.28 -7.14 21.95
N ASP A 206 58.49 -8.43 21.66
CA ASP A 206 57.61 -9.50 21.17
C ASP A 206 56.47 -9.88 22.14
N ASP A 207 55.27 -10.21 21.64
CA ASP A 207 54.58 -11.44 22.08
C ASP A 207 53.50 -11.88 21.09
N SER A 208 53.50 -13.19 20.88
CA SER A 208 52.68 -13.94 19.98
C SER A 208 51.34 -14.33 20.59
N THR A 209 50.40 -14.67 19.70
CA THR A 209 49.32 -15.65 19.91
C THR A 209 48.02 -15.15 20.54
N THR A 210 46.99 -14.99 19.71
CA THR A 210 45.80 -15.88 19.75
C THR A 210 44.95 -15.64 18.51
N THR A 211 45.30 -16.32 17.42
CA THR A 211 44.35 -16.61 16.35
C THR A 211 43.28 -17.52 16.93
N SER A 212 42.17 -16.94 17.38
CA SER A 212 40.93 -17.67 17.61
C SER A 212 40.36 -18.06 16.25
N THR A 213 40.91 -19.13 15.67
CA THR A 213 40.29 -19.86 14.57
C THR A 213 38.99 -20.46 15.09
N GLN A 214 37.89 -19.72 14.95
CA GLN A 214 36.56 -20.29 15.00
C GLN A 214 36.39 -21.15 13.75
N PRO A 215 35.99 -22.43 13.89
CA PRO A 215 35.78 -23.30 12.75
C PRO A 215 34.62 -22.76 11.93
N ALA A 216 34.89 -22.49 10.65
CA ALA A 216 33.87 -22.18 9.65
C ALA A 216 32.90 -23.37 9.57
N ALA A 217 31.83 -23.30 10.35
CA ALA A 217 30.64 -24.08 10.09
C ALA A 217 30.15 -23.64 8.71
N THR A 218 30.10 -24.58 7.78
CA THR A 218 29.36 -24.42 6.54
C THR A 218 27.90 -24.24 6.90
N VAL A 219 27.48 -22.98 7.10
CA VAL A 219 26.08 -22.64 7.27
C VAL A 219 25.48 -22.74 5.88
N ASP A 220 24.76 -23.82 5.58
CA ASP A 220 24.13 -24.06 4.27
C ASP A 220 23.19 -22.92 3.84
N LYS A 221 22.74 -22.08 4.78
CA LYS A 221 21.88 -20.90 4.54
C LYS A 221 22.17 -19.75 5.52
N PRO A 222 23.20 -18.91 5.27
CA PRO A 222 23.59 -17.83 6.19
C PRO A 222 22.53 -16.72 6.35
N TRP A 223 21.59 -16.57 5.41
CA TRP A 223 20.47 -15.62 5.51
C TRP A 223 19.30 -16.11 6.37
N LEU A 224 19.21 -17.42 6.62
CA LEU A 224 18.05 -18.06 7.25
C LEU A 224 17.81 -17.61 8.71
N PRO A 225 18.85 -17.40 9.55
CA PRO A 225 18.64 -16.89 10.90
C PRO A 225 17.97 -15.51 10.92
N GLU A 226 18.39 -14.59 10.04
CA GLU A 226 17.78 -13.26 9.93
C GLU A 226 16.35 -13.33 9.36
N PHE A 227 16.14 -14.19 8.36
CA PHE A 227 14.81 -14.45 7.80
C PHE A 227 13.83 -14.87 8.89
N ASN A 228 14.17 -15.88 9.68
CA ASN A 228 13.32 -16.35 10.77
C ASN A 228 13.18 -15.32 11.89
N ALA A 229 14.24 -14.58 12.21
CA ALA A 229 14.19 -13.53 13.23
C ALA A 229 13.14 -12.46 12.91
N TYR A 230 13.01 -12.06 11.64
CA TYR A 230 11.93 -11.16 11.24
C TYR A 230 10.59 -11.88 11.15
N MET A 231 10.48 -12.97 10.40
CA MET A 231 9.19 -13.60 10.09
C MET A 231 8.49 -14.13 11.35
N ASP A 232 9.23 -14.84 12.21
CA ASP A 232 8.69 -15.47 13.42
C ASP A 232 8.88 -14.59 14.67
N GLY A 233 9.50 -13.42 14.52
CA GLY A 233 9.69 -12.45 15.59
C GLY A 233 8.36 -11.85 16.07
N SER A 234 8.36 -11.30 17.28
CA SER A 234 7.22 -10.58 17.88
C SER A 234 7.28 -9.07 17.65
N ASP A 235 8.10 -8.62 16.70
CA ASP A 235 8.21 -7.22 16.33
C ASP A 235 6.86 -6.67 15.83
N VAL A 236 6.43 -5.55 16.41
CA VAL A 236 5.23 -4.83 16.00
C VAL A 236 5.60 -3.38 15.78
N ARG A 237 5.01 -2.76 14.75
CA ARG A 237 5.19 -1.32 14.52
C ARG A 237 4.33 -0.53 15.52
N PRO A 238 4.93 0.36 16.33
CA PRO A 238 4.19 1.29 17.20
C PRO A 238 3.15 2.11 16.43
N GLU A 239 2.04 2.43 17.09
CA GLU A 239 0.99 3.27 16.52
C GLU A 239 1.53 4.67 16.18
N GLY A 240 1.25 5.15 14.98
CA GLY A 240 1.73 6.44 14.47
C GLY A 240 3.16 6.45 13.92
N GLN A 241 3.91 5.35 14.01
CA GLN A 241 5.21 5.23 13.34
C GLN A 241 5.04 4.79 11.89
N SER A 242 5.71 5.48 10.95
CA SER A 242 5.72 5.07 9.54
C SER A 242 6.54 3.79 9.34
N MET A 243 6.14 2.98 8.34
CA MET A 243 6.81 1.72 8.03
C MET A 243 8.29 1.91 7.68
N VAL A 244 8.61 2.97 6.93
CA VAL A 244 9.99 3.31 6.56
C VAL A 244 10.82 3.68 7.78
N ALA A 245 10.30 4.51 8.69
CA ALA A 245 11.01 4.89 9.90
C ALA A 245 11.29 3.67 10.80
N TRP A 246 10.37 2.71 10.84
CA TRP A 246 10.58 1.46 11.57
C TRP A 246 11.78 0.68 11.01
N TRP A 247 11.85 0.52 9.68
CA TRP A 247 12.96 -0.20 9.02
C TRP A 247 14.31 0.49 9.20
N VAL A 248 14.35 1.82 9.22
CA VAL A 248 15.59 2.57 9.50
C VAL A 248 16.14 2.27 10.89
N LEU A 249 15.28 2.16 11.91
CA LEU A 249 15.71 1.85 13.29
C LEU A 249 16.21 0.41 13.44
N HIS A 250 15.66 -0.52 12.65
CA HIS A 250 15.96 -1.95 12.75
C HIS A 250 17.01 -2.43 11.74
N ALA A 251 17.56 -1.52 10.91
CA ALA A 251 18.51 -1.87 9.85
C ALA A 251 19.78 -2.56 10.35
N ASN A 252 20.28 -2.23 11.54
CA ASN A 252 21.46 -2.90 12.11
C ASN A 252 21.17 -4.33 12.55
N ARG A 253 19.92 -4.63 12.94
CA ARG A 253 19.50 -5.97 13.39
C ARG A 253 19.07 -6.84 12.21
N LEU A 254 18.43 -6.23 11.21
CA LEU A 254 17.83 -6.89 10.05
C LEU A 254 18.33 -6.22 8.74
N PRO A 255 19.64 -6.31 8.43
CA PRO A 255 20.23 -5.59 7.31
C PRO A 255 19.70 -6.02 5.93
N VAL A 256 19.44 -7.31 5.72
CA VAL A 256 18.91 -7.82 4.45
C VAL A 256 17.47 -7.36 4.27
N TRP A 257 16.65 -7.47 5.30
CA TRP A 257 15.28 -7.00 5.25
C TRP A 257 15.17 -5.48 5.11
N ALA A 258 16.04 -4.71 5.75
CA ALA A 258 16.07 -3.27 5.58
C ALA A 258 16.47 -2.87 4.14
N SER A 259 17.37 -3.62 3.50
CA SER A 259 17.65 -3.43 2.07
C SER A 259 16.41 -3.72 1.22
N LEU A 260 15.70 -4.82 1.48
CA LEU A 260 14.45 -5.15 0.79
C LEU A 260 13.38 -4.08 1.04
N ALA A 261 13.27 -3.56 2.26
CA ALA A 261 12.35 -2.49 2.60
C ALA A 261 12.60 -1.25 1.75
N ARG A 262 13.87 -0.86 1.58
CA ARG A 262 14.24 0.28 0.72
C ARG A 262 13.81 0.06 -0.73
N ASP A 263 13.97 -1.14 -1.25
CA ASP A 263 13.73 -1.43 -2.67
C ASP A 263 12.22 -1.60 -2.97
N TYR A 264 11.47 -2.28 -2.09
CA TYR A 264 10.05 -2.59 -2.29
C TYR A 264 9.09 -1.52 -1.77
N LEU A 265 9.41 -0.84 -0.66
CA LEU A 265 8.52 0.20 -0.11
C LEU A 265 8.58 1.52 -0.88
N ALA A 266 9.60 1.70 -1.73
CA ALA A 266 9.68 2.83 -2.65
C ALA A 266 8.74 2.68 -3.86
N ILE A 267 8.19 1.49 -4.09
CA ILE A 267 7.26 1.25 -5.19
C ILE A 267 5.89 1.82 -4.78
N MET A 268 5.43 2.81 -5.54
CA MET A 268 4.10 3.40 -5.36
C MET A 268 3.04 2.58 -6.12
N ALA A 269 1.86 2.43 -5.51
CA ALA A 269 0.76 1.72 -6.16
C ALA A 269 0.07 2.56 -7.25
N SER A 270 0.16 3.88 -7.15
CA SER A 270 -0.29 4.82 -8.18
C SER A 270 0.88 5.26 -9.06
N SER A 271 0.63 5.34 -10.38
CA SER A 271 1.55 5.92 -11.38
C SER A 271 1.50 7.43 -11.40
#